data_AF-A0A6P5ENA0-F1
#
_entry.id   AF-A0A6P5ENA0-F1
#
_cell.length_a   1.000
_cell.length_b   1.000
_cell.length_c   1.000
_cell.angle_alpha   90.00
_cell.angle_beta   90.00
_cell.angle_gamma   90.00
#
_symmetry.space_group_name_H-M   'P 1'
#
loop_
_entity.id
_entity.type
_entity.pdbx_description
1 polymer ?
#
loop_
_entity_poly.entity_id
_entity_poly.type
_entity_poly.pdbx_seq_one_letter_code
_entity_poly.pdbx_strand_id
1 'polypeptide(L)'
;MAEDVRDLVDLARRQCWRSTSAPDPAKDTHRSEVLKLIREIKMEIVPDRACFTAIFEPEIQKEGAGRARSQQAPQDPLLVDRIVADAAVRSYRTKHRKTAVTFGFSLPPTLSGVSAEAARYRAGSLRRYGATIGEFSVPPGIVAHPHVKRLLVVSQNLGNLSSLYSSHANVAGFEIVSPVLGLLFYNAAVAPRNSSAKIIRILVAENPVRVNFSANTMARRSFCAGFELDGNVRITDRTASGVCEDTGAGAFAVVC
;
A
#
# COMPACT_ATOMS: atom_id res chain seq x y z
N MET A 1 24.12 -6.05 41.03
CA MET A 1 23.45 -5.54 39.81
C MET A 1 23.93 -6.22 38.52
N ALA A 2 25.23 -6.39 38.28
CA ALA A 2 25.73 -7.05 37.05
C ALA A 2 26.05 -8.56 37.21
N GLU A 3 26.18 -9.06 38.43
CA GLU A 3 26.29 -10.51 38.72
C GLU A 3 24.95 -11.22 38.59
N ASP A 4 23.85 -10.64 39.11
CA ASP A 4 22.51 -11.24 39.05
C ASP A 4 22.01 -11.52 37.62
N VAL A 5 22.37 -10.66 36.66
CA VAL A 5 21.98 -10.84 35.25
C VAL A 5 22.79 -11.97 34.60
N ARG A 6 24.06 -12.13 34.97
CA ARG A 6 24.89 -13.25 34.48
C ARG A 6 24.40 -14.57 35.05
N ASP A 7 24.05 -14.59 36.33
CA ASP A 7 23.49 -15.78 36.96
C ASP A 7 22.14 -16.18 36.36
N LEU A 8 21.27 -15.22 36.02
CA LEU A 8 20.03 -15.50 35.29
C LEU A 8 20.28 -16.04 33.89
N VAL A 9 21.25 -15.48 33.17
CA VAL A 9 21.60 -15.94 31.81
C VAL A 9 22.20 -17.34 31.85
N ASP A 10 23.02 -17.64 32.85
CA ASP A 10 23.62 -18.96 33.03
C ASP A 10 22.58 -20.00 33.51
N LEU A 11 21.62 -19.59 34.33
CA LEU A 11 20.49 -20.43 34.71
C LEU A 11 19.63 -20.78 33.49
N ALA A 12 19.31 -19.80 32.64
CA ALA A 12 18.56 -19.99 31.40
C ALA A 12 19.31 -20.90 30.42
N ARG A 13 20.63 -20.71 30.27
CA ARG A 13 21.48 -21.58 29.44
C ARG A 13 21.49 -23.02 29.94
N ARG A 14 21.59 -23.24 31.26
CA ARG A 14 21.55 -24.58 31.85
C ARG A 14 20.20 -25.27 31.69
N GLN A 15 19.10 -24.52 31.74
CA GLN A 15 17.76 -25.08 31.52
C GLN A 15 17.52 -25.43 30.05
N CYS A 16 17.97 -24.61 29.10
CA CYS A 16 17.87 -24.93 27.67
C CYS A 16 18.77 -26.11 27.24
N TRP A 17 19.89 -26.34 27.94
CA TRP A 17 20.81 -27.44 27.64
C TRP A 17 20.30 -28.81 28.09
N ARG A 18 19.40 -28.87 29.08
CA ARG A 18 18.78 -30.13 29.54
C ARG A 18 17.64 -30.62 28.64
N SER A 19 17.14 -29.81 27.72
CA SER A 19 16.00 -30.15 26.84
C SER A 19 16.40 -30.38 25.38
N THR A 20 17.63 -30.82 25.11
CA THR A 20 18.12 -31.02 23.73
C THR A 20 18.01 -32.48 23.30
N SER A 21 16.78 -32.94 23.07
CA SER A 21 16.54 -33.85 21.97
C SER A 21 15.67 -33.11 20.97
N ALA A 22 16.22 -32.79 19.79
CA ALA A 22 15.45 -32.20 18.71
C ALA A 22 14.28 -33.16 18.37
N PRO A 23 13.02 -32.69 18.40
CA PRO A 23 11.89 -33.58 18.14
C PRO A 23 11.87 -33.98 16.66
N ASP A 24 11.79 -35.28 16.43
CA ASP A 24 11.69 -35.91 15.12
C ASP A 24 10.43 -35.41 14.38
N PRO A 25 10.55 -34.82 13.18
CA PRO A 25 9.43 -34.26 12.42
C PRO A 25 8.38 -35.30 11.98
N ALA A 26 8.63 -36.60 12.14
CA ALA A 26 7.71 -37.67 11.77
C ALA A 26 6.77 -38.15 12.91
N LYS A 27 6.91 -37.67 14.15
CA LYS A 27 6.01 -38.05 15.26
C LYS A 27 4.88 -37.03 15.46
N ASP A 28 3.72 -37.36 14.88
CA ASP A 28 2.43 -36.63 14.97
C ASP A 28 1.90 -36.39 16.40
N THR A 29 2.58 -36.91 17.41
CA THR A 29 2.26 -36.75 18.85
C THR A 29 2.61 -35.36 19.41
N HIS A 30 3.48 -34.60 18.75
CA HIS A 30 3.90 -33.28 19.26
C HIS A 30 2.88 -32.18 18.91
N ARG A 31 2.15 -32.34 17.79
CA ARG A 31 1.16 -31.36 17.34
C ARG A 31 -0.05 -31.32 18.26
N SER A 32 -0.49 -32.46 18.77
CA SER A 32 -1.61 -32.54 19.71
C SER A 32 -1.25 -31.90 21.05
N GLU A 33 -0.02 -32.09 21.54
CA GLU A 33 0.44 -31.47 22.80
C GLU A 33 0.60 -29.95 22.67
N VAL A 34 1.17 -29.45 21.58
CA VAL A 34 1.25 -28.01 21.32
C VAL A 34 -0.14 -27.39 21.21
N LEU A 35 -1.08 -28.05 20.53
CA LEU A 35 -2.45 -27.56 20.43
C LEU A 35 -3.20 -27.64 21.77
N LYS A 36 -2.85 -28.59 22.64
CA LYS A 36 -3.39 -28.71 24.00
C LYS A 36 -2.88 -27.58 24.89
N LEU A 37 -1.58 -27.27 24.83
CA LEU A 37 -0.97 -26.14 25.54
C LEU A 37 -1.56 -24.80 25.08
N ILE A 38 -1.73 -24.61 23.76
CA ILE A 38 -2.37 -23.40 23.19
C ILE A 38 -3.83 -23.28 23.67
N ARG A 39 -4.54 -24.41 23.82
CA ARG A 39 -5.91 -24.41 24.34
C ARG A 39 -5.97 -24.07 25.83
N GLU A 40 -5.05 -24.60 26.64
CA GLU A 40 -4.97 -24.30 28.07
C GLU A 40 -4.63 -22.82 28.31
N ILE A 41 -3.65 -22.27 27.58
CA ILE A 41 -3.31 -20.84 27.65
C ILE A 41 -4.50 -19.97 27.20
N LYS A 42 -5.24 -20.39 26.15
CA LYS A 42 -6.46 -19.68 25.72
C LYS A 42 -7.57 -19.72 26.77
N MET A 43 -7.65 -20.77 27.58
CA MET A 43 -8.65 -20.92 28.64
C MET A 43 -8.29 -20.09 29.88
N GLU A 44 -7.00 -19.89 30.13
CA GLU A 44 -6.51 -19.13 31.29
C GLU A 44 -6.50 -17.61 31.03
N ILE A 45 -6.24 -17.18 29.80
CA ILE A 45 -6.16 -15.75 29.43
C ILE A 45 -7.54 -15.15 29.08
N VAL A 46 -8.51 -15.97 28.65
CA VAL A 46 -9.83 -15.49 28.20
C VAL A 46 -10.90 -15.94 29.18
N PRO A 47 -11.26 -15.12 30.19
CA PRO A 47 -12.15 -15.53 31.28
C PRO A 47 -13.61 -15.72 30.83
N ASP A 48 -14.02 -15.13 29.71
CA ASP A 48 -15.37 -15.33 29.17
C ASP A 48 -15.33 -15.54 27.66
N ARG A 49 -15.37 -16.82 27.25
CA ARG A 49 -15.39 -17.21 25.84
C ARG A 49 -16.65 -16.71 25.13
N ALA A 50 -17.77 -16.51 25.83
CA ALA A 50 -19.02 -16.04 25.21
C ALA A 50 -18.92 -14.58 24.77
N CYS A 51 -18.22 -13.74 25.55
CA CYS A 51 -17.96 -12.36 25.18
C CYS A 51 -16.99 -12.28 23.99
N PHE A 52 -15.98 -13.15 23.96
CA PHE A 52 -15.02 -13.21 22.84
C PHE A 52 -15.62 -13.75 21.53
N THR A 53 -16.51 -14.74 21.60
CA THR A 53 -17.23 -15.23 20.41
C THR A 53 -18.21 -14.19 19.89
N ALA A 54 -18.91 -13.46 20.74
CA ALA A 54 -19.80 -12.38 20.31
C ALA A 54 -19.05 -11.22 19.59
N ILE A 55 -17.79 -10.97 19.95
CA ILE A 55 -16.95 -9.96 19.29
C ILE A 55 -16.42 -10.45 17.92
N PHE A 56 -16.02 -11.72 17.80
CA PHE A 56 -15.34 -12.25 16.61
C PHE A 56 -16.20 -13.12 15.68
N GLU A 57 -17.37 -13.60 16.08
CA GLU A 57 -18.32 -14.32 15.20
C GLU A 57 -18.81 -13.51 13.99
N PRO A 58 -19.05 -12.18 14.07
CA PRO A 58 -19.38 -11.40 12.88
C PRO A 58 -18.23 -11.36 11.85
N GLU A 59 -16.99 -11.65 12.28
CA GLU A 59 -15.80 -11.66 11.44
C GLU A 59 -15.48 -13.05 10.87
N ILE A 60 -15.67 -14.12 11.67
CA ILE A 60 -15.44 -15.50 11.21
C ILE A 60 -16.54 -16.00 10.27
N GLN A 61 -17.80 -15.58 10.46
CA GLN A 61 -18.88 -15.94 9.51
C GLN A 61 -18.74 -15.24 8.15
N LYS A 62 -17.95 -14.17 8.03
CA LYS A 62 -17.59 -13.59 6.72
C LYS A 62 -16.55 -14.42 5.95
N GLU A 63 -15.71 -15.20 6.63
CA GLU A 63 -14.68 -16.04 6.01
C GLU A 63 -15.12 -17.51 5.78
N GLY A 64 -16.13 -18.00 6.51
CA GLY A 64 -16.51 -19.43 6.49
C GLY A 64 -17.66 -19.85 5.56
N ALA A 65 -18.47 -18.92 5.05
CA ALA A 65 -19.55 -19.26 4.12
C ALA A 65 -19.00 -19.25 2.69
N GLY A 66 -18.85 -20.44 2.08
CA GLY A 66 -18.49 -20.63 0.69
C GLY A 66 -19.42 -19.84 -0.25
N ARG A 67 -19.03 -18.60 -0.56
CA ARG A 67 -19.67 -17.77 -1.56
C ARG A 67 -19.00 -18.10 -2.88
N ALA A 68 -19.80 -18.55 -3.85
CA ALA A 68 -19.42 -18.48 -5.26
C ALA A 68 -18.72 -17.14 -5.48
N ARG A 69 -17.49 -17.17 -5.99
CA ARG A 69 -16.54 -16.05 -6.02
C ARG A 69 -17.15 -14.85 -6.75
N SER A 70 -17.94 -14.07 -6.03
CA SER A 70 -18.42 -12.78 -6.50
C SER A 70 -17.19 -11.89 -6.48
N GLN A 71 -16.79 -11.45 -7.66
CA GLN A 71 -15.71 -10.47 -7.83
C GLN A 71 -16.24 -9.13 -7.30
N GLN A 72 -16.32 -8.98 -5.97
CA GLN A 72 -16.70 -7.72 -5.37
C GLN A 72 -15.56 -6.73 -5.65
N ALA A 73 -15.87 -5.60 -6.29
CA ALA A 73 -14.92 -4.52 -6.47
C ALA A 73 -14.44 -4.03 -5.09
N PRO A 74 -13.15 -3.65 -4.94
CA PRO A 74 -12.66 -3.03 -3.72
C PRO A 74 -13.53 -1.82 -3.38
N GLN A 75 -13.90 -1.67 -2.11
CA GLN A 75 -14.72 -0.56 -1.63
C GLN A 75 -13.87 0.57 -1.00
N ASP A 76 -12.55 0.36 -0.92
CA ASP A 76 -11.60 1.25 -0.27
C ASP A 76 -10.45 1.56 -1.25
N PRO A 77 -10.19 2.84 -1.58
CA PRO A 77 -9.05 3.22 -2.41
C PRO A 77 -7.71 2.74 -1.87
N LEU A 78 -7.52 2.70 -0.54
CA LEU A 78 -6.28 2.22 0.08
C LEU A 78 -6.02 0.74 -0.20
N LEU A 79 -7.09 -0.05 -0.31
CA LEU A 79 -7.00 -1.45 -0.69
C LEU A 79 -6.55 -1.61 -2.15
N VAL A 80 -7.04 -0.76 -3.06
CA VAL A 80 -6.59 -0.73 -4.45
C VAL A 80 -5.10 -0.41 -4.51
N ASP A 81 -4.67 0.67 -3.84
CA ASP A 81 -3.27 1.10 -3.78
C ASP A 81 -2.36 -0.03 -3.29
N ARG A 82 -2.77 -0.72 -2.23
CA ARG A 82 -2.02 -1.86 -1.67
C ARG A 82 -1.89 -3.02 -2.67
N ILE A 83 -2.98 -3.39 -3.34
CA ILE A 83 -2.97 -4.48 -4.32
C ILE A 83 -2.06 -4.13 -5.51
N VAL A 84 -2.15 -2.89 -6.02
CA VAL A 84 -1.30 -2.40 -7.11
C VAL A 84 0.16 -2.38 -6.67
N ALA A 85 0.46 -1.89 -5.46
CA ALA A 85 1.81 -1.86 -4.91
C ALA A 85 2.44 -3.25 -4.80
N ASP A 86 1.70 -4.23 -4.27
CA ASP A 86 2.18 -5.60 -4.13
C ASP A 86 2.40 -6.27 -5.51
N ALA A 87 1.57 -5.97 -6.51
CA ALA A 87 1.79 -6.42 -7.88
C ALA A 87 3.06 -5.79 -8.50
N ALA A 88 3.23 -4.48 -8.33
CA ALA A 88 4.39 -3.74 -8.81
C ALA A 88 5.70 -4.25 -8.19
N VAL A 89 5.72 -4.45 -6.87
CA VAL A 89 6.89 -4.97 -6.14
C VAL A 89 7.21 -6.41 -6.54
N ARG A 90 6.20 -7.28 -6.70
CA ARG A 90 6.41 -8.64 -7.21
C ARG A 90 7.02 -8.64 -8.60
N SER A 91 6.51 -7.81 -9.51
CA SER A 91 7.05 -7.67 -10.87
C SER A 91 8.48 -7.10 -10.88
N TYR A 92 8.76 -6.11 -10.03
CA TYR A 92 10.09 -5.55 -9.84
C TYR A 92 11.11 -6.59 -9.33
N ARG A 93 10.69 -7.49 -8.44
CA ARG A 93 11.57 -8.53 -7.87
C ARG A 93 11.91 -9.63 -8.86
N THR A 94 11.00 -9.97 -9.77
CA THR A 94 11.22 -11.03 -10.77
C THR A 94 11.95 -10.53 -12.01
N LYS A 95 11.88 -9.23 -12.30
CA LYS A 95 12.52 -8.61 -13.47
C LYS A 95 13.54 -7.57 -13.01
N HIS A 96 14.81 -7.78 -13.30
CA HIS A 96 15.83 -6.75 -13.09
C HIS A 96 15.60 -5.59 -14.07
N ARG A 97 14.89 -4.55 -13.60
CA ARG A 97 14.58 -3.35 -14.40
C ARG A 97 15.65 -2.28 -14.22
N LYS A 98 16.09 -1.70 -15.34
CA LYS A 98 16.98 -0.53 -15.36
C LYS A 98 16.31 0.65 -14.66
N THR A 99 17.14 1.57 -14.14
CA THR A 99 16.63 2.81 -13.52
C THR A 99 15.84 3.62 -14.55
N ALA A 100 14.71 4.21 -14.14
CA ALA A 100 13.88 5.09 -14.95
C ALA A 100 13.28 4.44 -16.23
N VAL A 101 13.27 3.11 -16.30
CA VAL A 101 12.56 2.38 -17.38
C VAL A 101 11.22 1.92 -16.84
N THR A 102 10.13 2.38 -17.46
CA THR A 102 8.76 1.99 -17.11
C THR A 102 8.51 0.53 -17.46
N PHE A 103 7.63 -0.10 -16.67
CA PHE A 103 7.18 -1.44 -16.91
C PHE A 103 5.75 -1.65 -16.41
N GLY A 104 4.95 -2.31 -17.23
CA GLY A 104 3.64 -2.82 -16.83
C GLY A 104 3.73 -4.12 -16.01
N PHE A 105 2.64 -4.43 -15.34
CA PHE A 105 2.44 -5.66 -14.58
C PHE A 105 0.96 -6.04 -14.55
N SER A 106 0.67 -7.33 -14.43
CA SER A 106 -0.70 -7.83 -14.41
C SER A 106 -1.34 -7.59 -13.04
N LEU A 107 -2.53 -7.00 -13.04
CA LEU A 107 -3.37 -6.85 -11.86
C LEU A 107 -4.35 -8.03 -11.73
N PRO A 108 -4.81 -8.34 -10.50
CA PRO A 108 -5.82 -9.37 -10.32
C PRO A 108 -7.15 -8.97 -10.99
N PRO A 109 -8.01 -9.95 -11.36
CA PRO A 109 -9.30 -9.67 -12.00
C PRO A 109 -10.23 -8.76 -11.19
N THR A 110 -10.04 -8.69 -9.87
CA THR A 110 -10.78 -7.79 -8.97
C THR A 110 -10.52 -6.31 -9.25
N LEU A 111 -9.44 -5.98 -9.97
CA LEU A 111 -9.11 -4.63 -10.44
C LEU A 111 -9.29 -4.50 -11.96
N SER A 112 -10.27 -5.20 -12.54
CA SER A 112 -10.61 -5.05 -13.96
C SER A 112 -10.93 -3.59 -14.28
N GLY A 113 -10.33 -3.05 -15.34
CA GLY A 113 -10.47 -1.64 -15.73
C GLY A 113 -9.48 -0.68 -15.06
N VAL A 114 -8.66 -1.15 -14.11
CA VAL A 114 -7.50 -0.40 -13.60
C VAL A 114 -6.29 -0.71 -14.48
N SER A 115 -5.55 0.32 -14.90
CA SER A 115 -4.23 0.18 -15.49
C SER A 115 -3.18 0.75 -14.56
N ALA A 116 -2.00 0.14 -14.53
CA ALA A 116 -0.89 0.63 -13.72
C ALA A 116 0.45 0.28 -14.35
N GLU A 117 1.40 1.18 -14.17
CA GLU A 117 2.79 0.99 -14.54
C GLU A 117 3.73 1.49 -13.45
N ALA A 118 4.96 0.99 -13.45
CA ALA A 118 5.94 1.40 -12.47
C ALA A 118 7.30 1.63 -13.10
N ALA A 119 8.11 2.47 -12.46
CA ALA A 119 9.51 2.63 -12.78
C ALA A 119 10.34 2.73 -11.49
N ARG A 120 11.51 2.11 -11.51
CA ARG A 120 12.43 2.14 -10.37
C ARG A 120 13.41 3.30 -10.52
N TYR A 121 13.55 4.12 -9.47
CA TYR A 121 14.48 5.23 -9.43
C TYR A 121 15.50 5.08 -8.29
N ARG A 122 16.67 5.70 -8.47
CA ARG A 122 17.55 6.07 -7.34
C ARG A 122 17.03 7.39 -6.80
N ALA A 123 16.92 7.56 -5.48
CA ALA A 123 16.36 8.78 -4.90
C ALA A 123 17.15 10.04 -5.32
N GLY A 124 18.48 9.96 -5.37
CA GLY A 124 19.31 11.08 -5.85
C GLY A 124 19.11 11.41 -7.33
N SER A 125 18.87 10.41 -8.20
CA SER A 125 18.59 10.65 -9.62
C SER A 125 17.20 11.26 -9.80
N LEU A 126 16.20 10.75 -9.09
CA LEU A 126 14.85 11.30 -9.11
C LEU A 126 14.82 12.75 -8.62
N ARG A 127 15.54 13.06 -7.53
CA ARG A 127 15.71 14.44 -7.05
C ARG A 127 16.39 15.34 -8.07
N ARG A 128 17.39 14.84 -8.80
CA ARG A 128 18.17 15.66 -9.75
C ARG A 128 17.43 15.92 -11.07
N TYR A 129 16.72 14.92 -11.58
CA TYR A 129 16.19 14.93 -12.95
C TYR A 129 14.67 14.91 -13.03
N GLY A 130 13.97 14.64 -11.93
CA GLY A 130 12.53 14.38 -11.97
C GLY A 130 12.21 13.04 -12.63
N ALA A 131 10.95 12.88 -13.04
CA ALA A 131 10.46 11.72 -13.77
C ALA A 131 9.22 12.05 -14.60
N THR A 132 9.03 11.31 -15.69
CA THR A 132 7.75 11.23 -16.40
C THR A 132 7.28 9.78 -16.38
N ILE A 133 6.06 9.54 -15.93
CA ILE A 133 5.44 8.21 -15.85
C ILE A 133 3.93 8.36 -16.01
N GLY A 134 3.32 7.64 -16.93
CA GLY A 134 1.94 7.83 -17.35
C GLY A 134 1.64 9.30 -17.66
N GLU A 135 0.59 9.79 -17.01
CA GLU A 135 0.08 11.16 -17.10
C GLU A 135 0.84 12.15 -16.19
N PHE A 136 1.82 11.67 -15.42
CA PHE A 136 2.51 12.44 -14.39
C PHE A 136 3.86 12.96 -14.86
N SER A 137 4.10 14.24 -14.59
CA SER A 137 5.43 14.87 -14.66
C SER A 137 5.84 15.30 -13.25
N VAL A 138 6.82 14.57 -12.70
CA VAL A 138 7.41 14.83 -11.39
C VAL A 138 8.63 15.73 -11.60
N PRO A 139 8.66 16.94 -11.02
CA PRO A 139 9.75 17.87 -11.26
C PRO A 139 11.03 17.47 -10.53
N PRO A 140 12.18 18.03 -10.92
CA PRO A 140 13.38 18.02 -10.10
C PRO A 140 13.14 18.66 -8.73
N GLY A 141 13.99 18.31 -7.76
CA GLY A 141 13.98 18.88 -6.41
C GLY A 141 13.23 18.03 -5.38
N ILE A 142 12.49 17.01 -5.79
CA ILE A 142 11.71 16.19 -4.85
C ILE A 142 12.58 15.40 -3.87
N VAL A 143 12.13 15.31 -2.62
CA VAL A 143 12.84 14.63 -1.52
C VAL A 143 11.96 13.55 -0.90
N ALA A 144 12.47 12.32 -0.85
CA ALA A 144 11.78 11.22 -0.20
C ALA A 144 11.93 11.25 1.33
N HIS A 145 10.82 11.10 2.05
CA HIS A 145 10.77 11.04 3.50
C HIS A 145 9.96 9.81 3.99
N PRO A 146 10.56 8.94 4.83
CA PRO A 146 11.96 8.93 5.26
C PRO A 146 12.93 8.69 4.08
N HIS A 147 14.20 9.04 4.25
CA HIS A 147 15.20 8.87 3.19
C HIS A 147 15.36 7.39 2.82
N VAL A 148 15.28 7.08 1.52
CA VAL A 148 15.49 5.75 0.98
C VAL A 148 16.42 5.79 -0.23
N LYS A 149 17.22 4.73 -0.43
CA LYS A 149 18.17 4.68 -1.55
C LYS A 149 17.48 4.51 -2.91
N ARG A 150 16.36 3.78 -2.94
CA ARG A 150 15.65 3.40 -4.16
C ARG A 150 14.15 3.51 -3.94
N LEU A 151 13.47 4.04 -4.96
CA LEU A 151 12.03 4.20 -4.98
C LEU A 151 11.46 3.38 -6.14
N LEU A 152 10.28 2.82 -5.92
CA LEU A 152 9.40 2.38 -6.99
C LEU A 152 8.31 3.44 -7.13
N VAL A 153 8.27 4.12 -8.27
CA VAL A 153 7.23 5.10 -8.59
C VAL A 153 6.18 4.35 -9.39
N VAL A 154 4.93 4.44 -8.95
CA VAL A 154 3.79 3.74 -9.54
C VAL A 154 2.80 4.79 -10.01
N SER A 155 2.48 4.74 -11.31
CA SER A 155 1.33 5.44 -11.90
C SER A 155 0.19 4.44 -12.05
N GLN A 156 -1.02 4.84 -11.67
CA GLN A 156 -2.22 4.04 -11.85
C GLN A 156 -3.39 4.90 -12.36
N ASN A 157 -4.21 4.33 -13.21
CA ASN A 157 -5.45 4.91 -13.69
C ASN A 157 -6.59 3.98 -13.26
N LEU A 158 -7.49 4.49 -12.42
CA LEU A 158 -8.53 3.68 -11.79
C LEU A 158 -9.71 3.38 -12.73
N GLY A 159 -9.84 4.09 -13.85
CA GLY A 159 -10.92 3.88 -14.81
C GLY A 159 -12.29 3.88 -14.12
N ASN A 160 -13.02 2.76 -14.22
CA ASN A 160 -14.35 2.60 -13.63
C ASN A 160 -14.36 2.58 -12.09
N LEU A 161 -13.22 2.34 -11.43
CA LEU A 161 -13.10 2.37 -9.97
C LEU A 161 -12.90 3.80 -9.42
N SER A 162 -12.99 4.81 -10.28
CA SER A 162 -12.93 6.22 -9.85
C SER A 162 -14.07 6.61 -8.92
N SER A 163 -15.22 5.92 -8.99
CA SER A 163 -16.37 6.13 -8.11
C SER A 163 -16.07 5.87 -6.63
N LEU A 164 -14.98 5.16 -6.30
CA LEU A 164 -14.51 4.97 -4.93
C LEU A 164 -14.13 6.28 -4.23
N TYR A 165 -13.82 7.31 -5.00
CA TYR A 165 -13.45 8.63 -4.49
C TYR A 165 -14.66 9.57 -4.35
N SER A 166 -15.81 9.24 -4.92
CA SER A 166 -17.01 10.09 -4.90
C SER A 166 -17.60 10.28 -3.50
N SER A 167 -17.32 9.38 -2.56
CA SER A 167 -17.84 9.43 -1.18
C SER A 167 -16.93 10.20 -0.21
N HIS A 168 -15.78 10.71 -0.65
CA HIS A 168 -14.89 11.48 0.22
C HIS A 168 -15.57 12.80 0.63
N ALA A 169 -15.71 13.04 1.92
CA ALA A 169 -16.49 14.15 2.49
C ALA A 169 -16.11 15.54 1.93
N ASN A 170 -14.84 15.73 1.58
CA ASN A 170 -14.31 17.00 1.07
C ASN A 170 -14.49 17.19 -0.45
N VAL A 171 -15.02 16.19 -1.17
CA VAL A 171 -15.50 16.32 -2.57
C VAL A 171 -16.99 16.66 -2.60
N ALA A 172 -17.68 16.67 -1.44
CA ALA A 172 -19.11 16.95 -1.38
C ALA A 172 -19.45 18.30 -2.03
N GLY A 173 -20.30 18.26 -3.06
CA GLY A 173 -20.66 19.42 -3.88
C GLY A 173 -20.02 19.45 -5.26
N PHE A 174 -19.08 18.53 -5.55
CA PHE A 174 -18.47 18.36 -6.86
C PHE A 174 -18.70 16.95 -7.42
N GLU A 175 -18.78 16.86 -8.75
CA GLU A 175 -18.83 15.57 -9.46
C GLU A 175 -17.46 15.22 -10.05
N ILE A 176 -17.01 13.98 -9.87
CA ILE A 176 -15.78 13.48 -10.52
C ILE A 176 -16.08 13.23 -11.99
N VAL A 177 -15.38 13.92 -12.87
CA VAL A 177 -15.61 13.89 -14.32
C VAL A 177 -14.40 13.43 -15.14
N SER A 178 -13.41 12.83 -14.48
CA SER A 178 -12.30 12.11 -15.12
C SER A 178 -12.10 10.77 -14.44
N PRO A 179 -11.34 9.84 -15.07
CA PRO A 179 -10.69 8.79 -14.32
C PRO A 179 -9.83 9.39 -13.20
N VAL A 180 -9.83 8.75 -12.03
CA VAL A 180 -8.92 9.06 -10.94
C VAL A 180 -7.55 8.47 -11.26
N LEU A 181 -6.53 9.29 -11.21
CA LEU A 181 -5.14 8.92 -11.48
C LEU A 181 -4.35 8.93 -10.17
N GLY A 182 -3.59 7.88 -9.89
CA GLY A 182 -2.76 7.76 -8.69
C GLY A 182 -1.27 7.83 -9.00
N LEU A 183 -0.52 8.61 -8.23
CA LEU A 183 0.94 8.63 -8.23
C LEU A 183 1.46 8.32 -6.84
N LEU A 184 2.06 7.14 -6.69
CA LEU A 184 2.48 6.62 -5.40
C LEU A 184 3.96 6.20 -5.44
N PHE A 185 4.65 6.41 -4.33
CA PHE A 185 6.08 6.15 -4.19
C PHE A 185 6.28 5.10 -3.11
N TYR A 186 7.02 4.05 -3.42
CA TYR A 186 7.26 2.95 -2.50
C TYR A 186 8.75 2.73 -2.26
N ASN A 187 9.10 2.27 -1.07
CA ASN A 187 10.47 1.85 -0.79
C ASN A 187 10.85 0.63 -1.64
N ALA A 188 11.86 0.79 -2.49
CA ALA A 188 12.44 -0.27 -3.30
C ALA A 188 13.85 -0.65 -2.85
N ALA A 189 14.26 -0.26 -1.63
CA ALA A 189 15.42 -0.84 -0.99
C ALA A 189 15.16 -2.33 -0.75
N VAL A 190 16.23 -3.14 -0.73
CA VAL A 190 16.17 -4.59 -0.57
C VAL A 190 15.52 -4.91 0.78
N ALA A 191 14.20 -5.06 0.77
CA ALA A 191 13.41 -5.47 1.91
C ALA A 191 13.19 -7.00 1.84
N PRO A 192 13.07 -7.70 2.98
CA PRO A 192 12.82 -9.13 3.02
C PRO A 192 11.69 -9.55 2.10
N ARG A 193 11.73 -10.76 1.52
CA ARG A 193 10.77 -11.24 0.52
C ARG A 193 9.30 -11.09 0.95
N ASN A 194 9.06 -11.09 2.26
CA ASN A 194 7.73 -11.06 2.88
C ASN A 194 7.30 -9.68 3.41
N SER A 195 8.05 -8.61 3.15
CA SER A 195 7.64 -7.26 3.55
C SER A 195 6.65 -6.67 2.55
N SER A 196 5.52 -6.15 3.04
CA SER A 196 4.60 -5.34 2.24
C SER A 196 5.29 -4.08 1.69
N ALA A 197 4.80 -3.58 0.55
CA ALA A 197 5.25 -2.31 0.01
C ALA A 197 4.96 -1.18 1.01
N LYS A 198 5.98 -0.43 1.41
CA LYS A 198 5.81 0.72 2.29
C LYS A 198 5.80 1.99 1.45
N ILE A 199 4.71 2.74 1.55
CA ILE A 199 4.58 4.05 0.93
C ILE A 199 5.61 5.02 1.51
N ILE A 200 6.16 5.87 0.66
CA ILE A 200 7.15 6.90 0.97
C ILE A 200 6.54 8.23 0.60
N ARG A 201 6.54 9.17 1.56
CA ARG A 201 6.08 10.53 1.30
C ARG A 201 7.13 11.26 0.49
N ILE A 202 6.69 12.11 -0.42
CA ILE A 202 7.54 12.98 -1.19
C ILE A 202 7.29 14.42 -0.74
N LEU A 203 8.36 15.11 -0.42
CA LEU A 203 8.35 16.54 -0.15
C LEU A 203 8.75 17.26 -1.44
N VAL A 204 7.91 18.19 -1.85
CA VAL A 204 8.11 19.01 -3.04
C VAL A 204 8.64 20.36 -2.60
N ALA A 205 9.79 20.77 -3.14
CA ALA A 205 10.50 21.97 -2.67
C ALA A 205 9.98 23.27 -3.31
N GLU A 206 9.74 23.26 -4.63
CA GLU A 206 9.43 24.49 -5.38
C GLU A 206 8.37 24.27 -6.45
N ASN A 207 8.58 23.30 -7.35
CA ASN A 207 7.71 23.06 -8.49
C ASN A 207 6.71 21.93 -8.19
N PRO A 208 5.42 22.09 -8.52
CA PRO A 208 4.41 21.05 -8.29
C PRO A 208 4.56 19.87 -9.26
N VAL A 209 4.09 18.70 -8.82
CA VAL A 209 3.81 17.56 -9.70
C VAL A 209 2.69 17.97 -10.65
N ARG A 210 2.89 17.73 -11.94
CA ARG A 210 1.88 17.99 -12.97
C ARG A 210 1.18 16.70 -13.38
N VAL A 211 -0.15 16.75 -13.41
CA VAL A 211 -1.01 15.66 -13.83
C VAL A 211 -1.75 16.08 -15.09
N ASN A 212 -1.51 15.37 -16.18
CA ASN A 212 -2.05 15.73 -17.47
C ASN A 212 -3.45 15.12 -17.70
N PHE A 213 -4.47 15.96 -17.60
CA PHE A 213 -5.85 15.65 -17.95
C PHE A 213 -6.28 16.27 -19.29
N SER A 214 -5.35 16.55 -20.22
CA SER A 214 -5.67 17.26 -21.47
C SER A 214 -6.68 16.54 -22.37
N ALA A 215 -6.82 15.22 -22.24
CA ALA A 215 -7.88 14.45 -22.91
C ALA A 215 -9.29 14.75 -22.37
N ASN A 216 -9.40 15.36 -21.19
CA ASN A 216 -10.65 15.76 -20.58
C ASN A 216 -10.99 17.23 -20.91
N THR A 217 -11.60 17.42 -22.08
CA THR A 217 -12.11 18.71 -22.57
C THR A 217 -13.53 18.96 -22.04
N MET A 218 -13.63 19.45 -20.81
CA MET A 218 -14.91 19.86 -20.21
C MET A 218 -15.31 21.26 -20.68
N ALA A 219 -16.55 21.39 -21.16
CA ALA A 219 -17.14 22.69 -21.54
C ALA A 219 -17.57 23.53 -20.31
N ARG A 220 -17.69 22.89 -19.14
CA ARG A 220 -18.03 23.52 -17.86
C ARG A 220 -16.76 23.92 -17.11
N ARG A 221 -16.89 24.89 -16.21
CA ARG A 221 -15.83 25.23 -15.26
C ARG A 221 -15.46 23.97 -14.48
N SER A 222 -14.19 23.59 -14.53
CA SER A 222 -13.69 22.38 -13.91
C SER A 222 -12.45 22.68 -13.07
N PHE A 223 -12.27 21.90 -12.02
CA PHE A 223 -11.24 22.05 -11.01
C PHE A 223 -10.44 20.76 -10.91
N CYS A 224 -9.26 20.87 -10.31
CA CYS A 224 -8.46 19.73 -9.92
C CYS A 224 -8.84 19.33 -8.49
N ALA A 225 -9.08 18.04 -8.28
CA ALA A 225 -9.19 17.44 -6.97
C ALA A 225 -7.94 16.60 -6.70
N GLY A 226 -7.21 16.95 -5.64
CA GLY A 226 -6.09 16.17 -5.11
C GLY A 226 -6.51 15.47 -3.82
N PHE A 227 -6.40 14.15 -3.80
CA PHE A 227 -6.65 13.28 -2.64
C PHE A 227 -5.30 12.92 -2.02
N GLU A 228 -4.99 13.55 -0.89
CA GLU A 228 -3.71 13.41 -0.22
C GLU A 228 -3.63 12.11 0.60
N LEU A 229 -2.41 11.66 0.89
CA LEU A 229 -2.16 10.41 1.63
C LEU A 229 -2.65 10.42 3.09
N ASP A 230 -3.01 11.58 3.63
CA ASP A 230 -3.59 11.73 4.97
C ASP A 230 -5.13 11.79 4.94
N GLY A 231 -5.75 11.64 3.77
CA GLY A 231 -7.20 11.67 3.58
C GLY A 231 -7.78 13.07 3.33
N ASN A 232 -6.94 14.11 3.32
CA ASN A 232 -7.38 15.45 2.95
C ASN A 232 -7.65 15.53 1.44
N VAL A 233 -8.59 16.41 1.07
CA VAL A 233 -8.87 16.70 -0.34
C VAL A 233 -8.64 18.18 -0.58
N ARG A 234 -7.96 18.48 -1.67
CA ARG A 234 -7.69 19.84 -2.13
C ARG A 234 -8.38 20.08 -3.46
N ILE A 235 -9.12 21.17 -3.54
CA ILE A 235 -9.72 21.64 -4.78
C ILE A 235 -8.96 22.87 -5.25
N THR A 236 -8.43 22.84 -6.48
CA THR A 236 -7.65 23.93 -7.08
C THR A 236 -8.11 24.22 -8.50
N ASP A 237 -7.88 25.44 -8.99
CA ASP A 237 -8.15 25.78 -10.38
C ASP A 237 -7.20 25.00 -11.32
N ARG A 238 -7.71 24.60 -12.50
CA ARG A 238 -6.89 24.04 -13.58
C ARG A 238 -6.02 25.13 -14.21
N THR A 239 -4.86 24.75 -14.72
CA THR A 239 -4.09 25.64 -15.60
C THR A 239 -4.85 25.90 -16.90
N ALA A 240 -4.50 26.96 -17.61
CA ALA A 240 -5.10 27.28 -18.92
C ALA A 240 -4.92 26.15 -19.97
N SER A 241 -3.93 25.27 -19.80
CA SER A 241 -3.69 24.10 -20.65
C SER A 241 -4.44 22.85 -20.19
N GLY A 242 -5.28 22.94 -19.15
CA GLY A 242 -6.06 21.83 -18.63
C GLY A 242 -5.27 20.85 -17.78
N VAL A 243 -4.09 21.23 -17.28
CA VAL A 243 -3.22 20.43 -16.42
C VAL A 243 -3.53 20.72 -14.95
N CYS A 244 -3.44 19.70 -14.11
CA CYS A 244 -3.53 19.83 -12.67
C CYS A 244 -2.12 19.93 -12.07
N GLU A 245 -1.93 20.88 -11.16
CA GLU A 245 -0.69 21.07 -10.42
C GLU A 245 -0.93 20.76 -8.94
N ASP A 246 -0.17 19.83 -8.39
CA ASP A 246 -0.30 19.41 -7.00
C ASP A 246 1.06 19.18 -6.33
N THR A 247 1.09 19.19 -5.01
CA THR A 247 2.30 19.25 -4.19
C THR A 247 2.80 17.90 -3.68
N GLY A 248 2.31 16.77 -4.22
CA GLY A 248 2.75 15.48 -3.67
C GLY A 248 2.31 14.22 -4.40
N ALA A 249 2.35 13.14 -3.62
CA ALA A 249 1.87 11.82 -3.97
C ALA A 249 0.42 11.66 -3.49
N GLY A 250 -0.37 10.89 -4.21
CA GLY A 250 -1.79 10.72 -3.91
C GLY A 250 -2.58 10.33 -5.13
N ALA A 251 -3.88 10.58 -5.07
CA ALA A 251 -4.79 10.41 -6.20
C ALA A 251 -5.30 11.77 -6.68
N PHE A 252 -5.63 11.87 -7.96
CA PHE A 252 -5.96 13.13 -8.61
C PHE A 252 -7.11 12.92 -9.59
N ALA A 253 -8.00 13.89 -9.70
CA ALA A 253 -9.10 13.88 -10.65
C ALA A 253 -9.48 15.29 -11.10
N VAL A 254 -10.27 15.37 -12.17
CA VAL A 254 -10.99 16.57 -12.56
C VAL A 254 -12.39 16.51 -11.99
N VAL A 255 -12.85 17.61 -11.43
CA VAL A 255 -14.20 17.75 -10.88
C VAL A 255 -14.93 18.98 -11.45
N CYS A 256 -16.26 18.96 -11.46
CA CYS A 256 -17.09 20.11 -11.88
C CYS A 256 -18.32 20.32 -10.99
#